data_AF-A0A380E256-F1
#
_entry.id   AF-A0A380E256-F1
#
_cell.length_a   1.000
_cell.length_b   1.000
_cell.length_c   1.000
_cell.angle_alpha   90.00
_cell.angle_beta   90.00
_cell.angle_gamma   90.00
#
_symmetry.space_group_name_H-M   'P 1'
#
loop_
_entity.id
_entity.type
_entity.pdbx_description
1 polymer ?
#
loop_
_entity_poly.entity_id
_entity_poly.type
_entity_poly.pdbx_seq_one_letter_code
_entity_poly.pdbx_strand_id
1 'polypeptide(L)'
;MYVGGGTPTALSINQLERLLKAIRDTFTITGEYTFEANPDELTKEKVQLLEKYGVNRISMGVQTFKPELLSVLGRTHNTEDIYTSVLNAKTQVLNQSV
;
A
#
# COMPACT_ATOMS: atom_id res chain seq x y z
N MET A 1 -9.18 2.45 -11.50
CA MET A 1 -9.53 1.25 -10.70
C MET A 1 -9.05 1.46 -9.27
N TYR A 2 -9.82 1.04 -8.27
CA TYR A 2 -9.44 1.08 -6.85
C TYR A 2 -9.55 -0.32 -6.25
N VAL A 3 -8.50 -0.79 -5.57
CA VAL A 3 -8.48 -2.07 -4.85
C VAL A 3 -8.27 -1.78 -3.36
N GLY A 4 -9.31 -2.01 -2.56
CA GLY A 4 -9.32 -1.70 -1.12
C GLY A 4 -10.41 -2.45 -0.35
N GLY A 5 -10.72 -2.00 0.86
CA GLY A 5 -11.74 -2.55 1.76
C GLY A 5 -11.18 -3.04 3.09
N GLY A 6 -10.74 -4.29 3.16
CA GLY A 6 -9.93 -4.77 4.29
C GLY A 6 -8.51 -4.21 4.18
N THR A 7 -7.50 -5.07 4.21
CA THR A 7 -6.13 -4.63 3.91
C THR A 7 -5.55 -5.50 2.81
N PRO A 8 -5.69 -5.11 1.52
CA PRO A 8 -5.15 -5.89 0.42
C PRO A 8 -3.64 -6.14 0.53
N THR A 9 -2.90 -5.24 1.17
CA THR A 9 -1.47 -5.44 1.47
C THR A 9 -1.20 -6.51 2.53
N ALA A 10 -2.19 -7.02 3.24
CA ALA A 10 -2.00 -8.12 4.20
C ALA A 10 -1.68 -9.44 3.48
N LEU A 11 -1.96 -9.53 2.17
CA LEU A 11 -1.59 -10.65 1.33
C LEU A 11 -0.07 -10.86 1.33
N SER A 12 0.35 -12.13 1.38
CA SER A 12 1.73 -12.50 1.07
C SER A 12 2.07 -12.12 -0.37
N ILE A 13 3.36 -11.98 -0.69
CA ILE A 13 3.82 -11.63 -2.04
C ILE A 13 3.22 -12.54 -3.12
N ASN A 14 3.19 -13.85 -2.90
CA ASN A 14 2.65 -14.81 -3.86
C ASN A 14 1.13 -14.64 -4.06
N GLN A 15 0.40 -14.34 -2.98
CA GLN A 15 -1.04 -14.08 -3.06
C GLN A 15 -1.34 -12.75 -3.75
N LEU A 16 -0.54 -11.72 -3.45
CA LEU A 16 -0.64 -10.41 -4.07
C LEU A 16 -0.34 -10.50 -5.58
N GLU A 17 0.71 -11.21 -5.99
CA GLU A 17 1.03 -11.41 -7.40
C GLU A 17 -0.10 -12.14 -8.13
N ARG A 18 -0.68 -13.18 -7.50
CA ARG A 18 -1.82 -13.90 -8.08
C ARG A 18 -3.03 -12.99 -8.29
N LEU A 19 -3.34 -12.13 -7.32
CA LEU A 19 -4.42 -11.14 -7.43
C LEU A 19 -4.15 -10.15 -8.56
N LEU A 20 -2.97 -9.53 -8.57
CA LEU A 20 -2.58 -8.53 -9.56
C LEU A 20 -2.57 -9.11 -10.99
N LYS A 21 -2.10 -10.35 -11.14
CA LYS A 21 -2.15 -11.07 -12.40
C LYS A 21 -3.59 -11.30 -12.86
N ALA A 22 -4.47 -11.77 -11.97
CA ALA A 22 -5.88 -11.97 -12.31
C ALA A 22 -6.56 -10.67 -12.73
N ILE A 23 -6.27 -9.55 -12.05
CA ILE A 23 -6.80 -8.23 -12.41
C ILE A 23 -6.31 -7.83 -13.80
N ARG A 24 -5.00 -7.91 -14.05
CA ARG A 24 -4.40 -7.55 -15.34
C ARG A 24 -4.92 -8.39 -16.50
N ASP A 25 -5.10 -9.69 -16.26
CA ASP A 25 -5.55 -10.63 -17.29
C ASP A 25 -7.07 -10.48 -17.58
N THR A 26 -7.82 -9.84 -16.68
CA THR A 26 -9.28 -9.64 -16.81
C THR A 26 -9.67 -8.24 -17.28
N PHE A 27 -8.92 -7.21 -16.87
CA PHE A 27 -9.30 -5.81 -17.06
C PHE A 27 -8.20 -5.01 -17.75
N THR A 28 -8.59 -4.24 -18.77
CA THR A 28 -7.76 -3.15 -19.28
C THR A 28 -7.98 -1.92 -18.41
N ILE A 29 -6.95 -1.52 -17.65
CA ILE A 29 -7.00 -0.35 -16.77
C ILE A 29 -6.33 0.82 -17.47
N THR A 30 -7.07 1.90 -17.67
CA THR A 30 -6.56 3.18 -18.17
C THR A 30 -6.69 4.24 -17.09
N GLY A 31 -5.67 5.09 -16.95
CA GLY A 31 -5.64 6.15 -15.94
C GLY A 31 -5.24 5.64 -14.55
N GLU A 32 -5.92 6.15 -13.51
CA GLU A 32 -5.55 5.87 -12.12
C GLU A 32 -5.83 4.41 -11.74
N TYR A 33 -4.81 3.74 -11.21
CA TYR A 33 -4.90 2.44 -10.57
C TYR A 33 -4.39 2.57 -9.14
N THR A 34 -5.34 2.64 -8.21
CA THR A 34 -5.09 2.81 -6.78
C THR A 34 -5.14 1.48 -6.04
N PHE A 35 -4.18 1.26 -5.16
CA PHE A 35 -4.18 0.16 -4.19
C PHE A 35 -4.19 0.70 -2.75
N GLU A 36 -5.06 0.16 -1.91
CA GLU A 36 -5.11 0.47 -0.48
C GLU A 36 -4.00 -0.30 0.25
N ALA A 37 -3.25 0.40 1.12
CA ALA A 37 -2.14 -0.17 1.87
C ALA A 37 -2.17 0.23 3.35
N ASN A 38 -1.88 -0.74 4.21
CA ASN A 38 -1.47 -0.47 5.58
C ASN A 38 0.05 -0.20 5.60
N PRO A 39 0.53 0.94 6.15
CA PRO A 39 1.96 1.24 6.22
C PRO A 39 2.79 0.09 6.80
N ASP A 40 2.31 -0.53 7.88
CA ASP A 40 3.05 -1.59 8.59
C ASP A 40 3.29 -2.86 7.74
N GLU A 41 2.57 -3.01 6.62
CA GLU A 41 2.62 -4.18 5.76
C GLU A 41 3.24 -3.92 4.39
N LEU A 42 3.53 -2.65 4.07
CA LEU A 42 3.99 -2.22 2.76
C LEU A 42 5.52 -2.31 2.65
N THR A 43 6.00 -3.54 2.42
CA THR A 43 7.43 -3.77 2.18
C THR A 43 7.87 -3.28 0.79
N LYS A 44 9.17 -2.99 0.62
CA LYS A 44 9.75 -2.61 -0.68
C LYS A 44 9.42 -3.60 -1.80
N GLU A 45 9.44 -4.90 -1.50
CA GLU A 45 9.11 -5.95 -2.46
C GLU A 45 7.65 -5.85 -2.94
N LYS A 46 6.71 -5.56 -2.04
CA LYS A 46 5.30 -5.35 -2.40
C LYS A 46 5.14 -4.10 -3.26
N VAL A 47 5.84 -3.01 -2.96
CA VAL A 47 5.79 -1.78 -3.76
C VAL A 47 6.27 -2.04 -5.18
N GLN A 48 7.41 -2.72 -5.34
CA GLN A 48 7.94 -3.11 -6.66
C GLN A 48 6.96 -4.00 -7.43
N LEU A 49 6.29 -4.92 -6.73
CA LEU A 49 5.29 -5.78 -7.34
C LEU A 49 4.07 -4.98 -7.80
N LEU A 50 3.56 -4.07 -6.97
CA LEU A 50 2.43 -3.20 -7.32
C LEU A 50 2.75 -2.35 -8.57
N GLU A 51 3.93 -1.73 -8.60
CA GLU A 51 4.43 -0.94 -9.74
C GLU A 51 4.55 -1.79 -11.01
N LYS A 52 5.14 -3.00 -10.91
CA LYS A 52 5.26 -3.96 -12.03
C LYS A 52 3.91 -4.30 -12.67
N TYR A 53 2.82 -4.29 -11.90
CA TYR A 53 1.47 -4.56 -12.39
C TYR A 53 0.66 -3.28 -12.71
N GLY A 54 1.32 -2.12 -12.76
CA GLY A 54 0.74 -0.87 -13.25
C GLY A 54 -0.07 -0.09 -12.21
N VAL A 55 0.00 -0.47 -10.93
CA VAL A 55 -0.50 0.39 -9.85
C VAL A 55 0.32 1.68 -9.89
N ASN A 56 -0.35 2.83 -9.85
CA ASN A 56 0.28 4.14 -9.94
C ASN A 56 -0.13 5.11 -8.82
N ARG A 57 -0.99 4.63 -7.91
CA ARG A 57 -1.36 5.35 -6.70
C ARG A 57 -1.51 4.39 -5.52
N ILE A 58 -1.03 4.81 -4.35
CA ILE A 58 -1.29 4.10 -3.08
C ILE A 58 -2.16 4.99 -2.19
N SER A 59 -3.23 4.41 -1.65
CA SER A 59 -4.08 5.00 -0.64
C SER A 59 -3.69 4.41 0.72
N MET A 60 -3.11 5.22 1.62
CA MET A 60 -2.70 4.75 2.95
C MET A 60 -3.60 5.35 4.02
N GLY A 61 -4.30 4.50 4.77
CA GLY A 61 -5.08 4.94 5.93
C GLY A 61 -4.16 5.18 7.13
N VAL A 62 -3.77 6.44 7.37
CA VAL A 62 -2.98 6.79 8.56
C VAL A 62 -3.92 7.35 9.63
N GLN A 63 -4.16 6.60 10.72
CA GLN A 63 -5.12 7.02 11.75
C GLN A 63 -4.69 8.29 12.48
N THR A 64 -3.37 8.44 12.74
CA THR A 64 -2.79 9.64 13.34
C THR A 64 -1.27 9.61 13.16
N PHE A 65 -0.66 10.78 12.96
CA PHE A 65 0.80 10.95 12.97
C PHE A 65 1.35 11.29 14.35
N LYS A 66 0.48 11.43 15.37
CA LYS A 66 0.89 11.71 16.75
C LYS A 66 1.19 10.39 17.47
N PRO A 67 2.44 10.12 17.86
CA PRO A 67 2.82 8.87 18.54
C PRO A 67 1.98 8.60 19.80
N GLU A 68 1.61 9.67 20.50
CA GLU A 68 0.81 9.66 21.73
C GLU A 68 -0.57 9.04 21.51
N LEU A 69 -1.21 9.38 20.38
CA LEU A 69 -2.54 8.87 20.03
C LEU A 69 -2.46 7.44 19.47
N LEU A 70 -1.36 7.05 18.82
CA LEU A 70 -1.14 5.66 18.38
C LEU A 70 -1.04 4.70 19.57
N SER A 71 -0.33 5.11 20.63
CA SER A 71 -0.21 4.34 21.88
C SER A 71 -1.56 4.15 22.58
N VAL A 72 -2.39 5.20 22.64
CA VAL A 72 -3.74 5.14 23.23
C VAL A 72 -4.66 4.20 22.45
N LEU A 73 -4.47 4.08 21.14
CA LEU A 73 -5.24 3.20 20.26
C LEU A 73 -4.72 1.74 20.25
N GLY A 74 -3.73 1.41 21.08
CA GLY A 74 -3.16 0.06 21.17
C GLY A 74 -2.27 -0.33 19.98
N ARG A 75 -1.82 0.65 19.18
CA ARG A 75 -0.86 0.43 18.10
C ARG A 75 0.54 0.72 18.62
N THR A 76 1.32 -0.34 18.82
CA THR A 76 2.70 -0.28 19.37
C THR A 76 3.79 -0.06 18.31
N HIS A 77 3.43 0.21 17.05
CA HIS A 77 4.41 0.43 15.99
C HIS A 77 4.96 1.86 16.02
N ASN A 78 6.29 1.98 15.85
CA ASN A 78 6.99 3.26 15.89
C ASN A 78 6.63 4.08 14.64
N THR A 79 6.39 5.38 14.81
CA THR A 79 6.09 6.30 13.71
C THR A 79 7.11 6.27 12.56
N GLU A 80 8.33 5.78 12.82
CA GLU A 80 9.38 5.55 11.81
C GLU A 80 9.00 4.55 10.71
N ASP A 81 8.16 3.56 11.01
CA ASP A 81 7.69 2.57 10.02
C ASP A 81 6.78 3.21 8.96
N ILE A 82 6.00 4.22 9.38
CA ILE A 82 5.17 5.03 8.48
C ILE A 82 6.06 5.87 7.55
N TYR A 83 7.09 6.54 8.09
CA TYR A 83 8.03 7.32 7.28
C TYR A 83 8.80 6.46 6.30
N THR A 84 9.23 5.26 6.71
CA THR A 84 9.95 4.31 5.84
C THR A 84 9.07 3.82 4.70
N SER A 85 7.80 3.51 5.00
CA SER A 85 6.81 3.09 3.99
C SER A 85 6.51 4.21 2.99
N VAL A 86 6.35 5.44 3.48
CA VAL A 86 6.20 6.64 2.65
C VAL A 86 7.43 6.86 1.76
N LEU A 87 8.65 6.69 2.28
CA LEU A 87 9.90 6.84 1.52
C LEU A 87 10.05 5.75 0.44
N ASN A 88 9.73 4.50 0.77
CA ASN A 88 9.77 3.39 -0.20
C ASN A 88 8.84 3.66 -1.38
N ALA A 89 7.60 4.09 -1.10
CA ALA A 89 6.63 4.41 -2.14
C ALA A 89 6.92 5.75 -2.86
N LYS A 90 7.75 6.66 -2.31
CA LYS A 90 8.21 7.86 -3.03
C LYS A 90 9.36 7.58 -3.98
N THR A 91 10.25 6.65 -3.61
CA THR A 91 11.43 6.30 -4.43
C THR A 91 11.01 5.54 -5.70
N GLN A 92 9.88 4.85 -5.64
CA GLN A 92 9.26 4.11 -6.74
C GLN A 92 7.99 4.86 -7.12
N VAL A 93 8.07 5.77 -8.11
CA VAL A 93 7.07 6.53 -8.94
C VAL A 93 5.57 6.58 -8.56
N LEU A 94 5.14 6.15 -7.37
CA LEU A 94 3.75 6.00 -6.98
C LEU A 94 3.28 7.28 -6.28
N ASN A 95 2.16 7.82 -6.76
CA ASN A 95 1.50 8.93 -6.10
C ASN A 95 0.85 8.43 -4.79
N GLN A 96 0.92 9.23 -3.73
CA GLN A 96 0.39 8.85 -2.41
C GLN A 96 -0.78 9.74 -2.03
N SER A 97 -1.73 9.17 -1.30
CA SER A 97 -2.75 9.93 -0.58
C SER A 97 -2.91 9.37 0.81
N VAL A 98 -2.92 10.30 1.77
CA VAL A 98 -3.12 10.08 3.20
C VAL A 98 -4.52 10.53 3.55
#